data_AF-A0A0J9UT13-F1
#
_entry.id   AF-A0A0J9UT13-F1
#
_cell.length_a   1.000
_cell.length_b   1.000
_cell.length_c   1.000
_cell.angle_alpha   90.00
_cell.angle_beta   90.00
_cell.angle_gamma   90.00
#
_symmetry.space_group_name_H-M   'P 1'
#
loop_
_entity.id
_entity.type
_entity.pdbx_description
1 polymer ?
#
loop_
_entity_poly.entity_id
_entity_poly.type
_entity_poly.pdbx_seq_one_letter_code
_entity_poly.pdbx_strand_id
1 'polypeptide(L)'
;MESYLYTNDEYVPLNCELCNMNKVELNKMKILYNLHDKRNEMHDILNSQEIFEASKLHEPSAECFTNYNKGLSMCNNKEEKFCKLLENFKTEYRKLYPMVEKKGSGYSKFFQRLPGDEKSNMISTAVTGTVVGLIPLLGVLYKVTELNIKI
;
A
#
# COMPACT_ATOMS: atom_id res chain seq x y z
N MET A 1 17.41 26.21 6.77
CA MET A 1 18.16 26.04 8.03
C MET A 1 19.35 25.19 7.68
N GLU A 2 20.53 25.79 7.54
CA GLU A 2 21.75 25.04 7.17
C GLU A 2 22.26 24.27 8.39
N SER A 3 22.65 23.01 8.16
CA SER A 3 23.17 22.10 9.18
C SER A 3 24.68 21.99 9.01
N TYR A 4 25.44 22.13 10.09
CA TYR A 4 26.90 22.04 10.08
C TYR A 4 27.37 20.95 11.07
N LEU A 5 28.43 20.24 10.72
CA LEU A 5 29.13 19.33 11.64
C LEU A 5 30.41 20.01 12.12
N TYR A 6 30.69 19.91 13.42
CA TYR A 6 31.92 20.43 13.99
C TYR A 6 32.97 19.32 14.03
N THR A 7 33.95 19.39 13.14
CA THR A 7 35.14 18.54 13.23
C THR A 7 36.38 19.42 13.02
N ASN A 8 37.16 19.57 14.09
CA ASN A 8 38.53 20.10 14.12
C ASN A 8 38.76 21.41 13.33
N ASP A 9 38.16 22.50 13.83
CA ASP A 9 38.43 23.91 13.49
C ASP A 9 38.06 24.43 12.08
N GLU A 10 37.27 23.69 11.31
CA GLU A 10 36.73 24.21 10.03
C GLU A 10 35.22 23.94 9.89
N TYR A 11 34.45 25.00 9.63
CA TYR A 11 33.01 24.89 9.32
C TYR A 11 32.86 24.40 7.87
N VAL A 12 32.76 23.09 7.67
CA VAL A 12 32.41 22.53 6.37
C VAL A 12 30.89 22.56 6.23
N PRO A 13 30.31 23.27 5.24
CA PRO A 13 28.88 23.17 4.95
C PRO A 13 28.56 21.70 4.68
N LEU A 14 27.65 21.12 5.46
CA LEU A 14 27.19 19.77 5.18
C LEU A 14 26.35 19.88 3.90
N ASN A 15 26.95 19.60 2.75
CA ASN A 15 26.22 19.44 1.51
C ASN A 15 25.46 18.11 1.56
N CYS A 16 24.46 18.05 2.43
CA CYS A 16 23.59 16.92 2.59
C CYS A 16 22.50 17.04 1.55
N GLU A 17 22.71 16.42 0.40
CA GLU A 17 21.72 16.33 -0.68
C GLU A 17 20.37 15.78 -0.15
N LEU A 18 20.40 14.89 0.84
CA LEU A 18 19.22 14.38 1.55
C LEU A 18 18.49 15.43 2.41
N CYS A 19 19.24 16.37 3.00
CA CYS A 19 18.69 17.40 3.89
C CYS A 19 18.04 18.54 3.10
N ASN A 20 18.52 18.78 1.88
CA ASN A 20 17.93 19.72 0.92
C ASN A 20 16.82 19.09 0.06
N MET A 21 16.49 17.82 0.30
CA MET A 21 15.47 17.12 -0.45
C MET A 21 14.09 17.71 -0.17
N ASN A 22 13.34 17.98 -1.23
CA ASN A 22 11.98 18.45 -1.07
C ASN A 22 11.12 17.36 -0.39
N LYS A 23 10.09 17.79 0.36
CA LYS A 23 9.21 16.90 1.13
C LYS A 23 8.51 15.84 0.27
N VAL A 24 8.26 16.15 -1.01
CA VAL A 24 7.57 15.25 -1.94
C VAL A 24 8.48 14.09 -2.34
N GLU A 25 9.73 14.37 -2.73
CA GLU A 25 10.74 13.37 -3.08
C GLU A 25 11.09 12.49 -1.88
N LEU A 26 11.21 13.09 -0.68
CA LEU A 26 11.43 12.33 0.55
C LEU A 26 10.26 11.37 0.84
N ASN A 27 9.01 11.82 0.63
CA ASN A 27 7.84 10.97 0.84
C ASN A 27 7.77 9.83 -0.20
N LYS A 28 8.12 10.08 -1.46
CA LYS A 28 8.25 9.06 -2.51
C LYS A 28 9.29 8.00 -2.13
N MET A 29 10.46 8.41 -1.64
CA MET A 29 11.49 7.49 -1.18
C MET A 29 11.03 6.63 0.00
N LYS A 30 10.33 7.24 0.98
CA LYS A 30 9.77 6.50 2.12
C LYS A 30 8.77 5.43 1.69
N ILE A 31 7.92 5.74 0.71
CA ILE A 31 6.97 4.77 0.14
C ILE A 31 7.75 3.61 -0.50
N LEU A 32 8.71 3.88 -1.39
CA LEU A 32 9.48 2.83 -2.05
C LEU A 32 10.24 1.96 -1.03
N TYR A 33 10.83 2.58 -0.01
CA TYR A 33 11.52 1.86 1.06
C TYR A 33 10.59 0.91 1.81
N ASN A 34 9.44 1.39 2.30
CA ASN A 34 8.48 0.55 3.02
C ASN A 34 7.96 -0.59 2.12
N LEU A 35 7.68 -0.32 0.85
CA LEU A 35 7.27 -1.35 -0.12
C LEU A 35 8.32 -2.48 -0.24
N HIS A 36 9.59 -2.13 -0.43
CA HIS A 36 10.65 -3.13 -0.55
C HIS A 36 10.90 -3.89 0.77
N ASP A 37 10.89 -3.20 1.89
CA ASP A 37 11.07 -3.78 3.23
C ASP A 37 9.98 -4.83 3.51
N LYS A 38 8.71 -4.44 3.35
CA LYS A 38 7.56 -5.31 3.62
C LYS A 38 7.44 -6.47 2.63
N ARG A 39 7.84 -6.27 1.37
CA ARG A 39 7.94 -7.38 0.41
C ARG A 39 9.00 -8.40 0.84
N ASN A 40 10.16 -7.95 1.32
CA ASN A 40 11.20 -8.85 1.79
C ASN A 40 10.76 -9.62 3.03
N GLU A 41 10.08 -8.96 3.97
CA GLU A 41 9.44 -9.62 5.12
C GLU A 41 8.50 -10.75 4.67
N MET A 42 7.61 -10.49 3.71
CA MET A 42 6.73 -11.54 3.16
C MET A 42 7.50 -12.65 2.44
N HIS A 43 8.56 -12.31 1.72
CA HIS A 43 9.40 -13.30 1.05
C HIS A 43 10.05 -14.26 2.06
N ASP A 44 10.52 -13.73 3.18
CA ASP A 44 11.15 -14.52 4.24
C ASP A 44 10.13 -15.43 4.93
N ILE A 45 8.94 -14.91 5.25
CA ILE A 45 7.81 -15.71 5.78
C ILE A 45 7.42 -16.84 4.82
N LEU A 46 7.40 -16.57 3.51
CA LEU A 46 7.03 -17.58 2.50
C LEU A 46 8.09 -18.65 2.31
N ASN A 47 9.37 -18.34 2.56
CA ASN A 47 10.47 -19.30 2.51
C ASN A 47 10.72 -20.02 3.83
N SER A 48 10.17 -19.53 4.93
CA SER A 48 10.22 -20.21 6.22
C SER A 48 9.55 -21.59 6.18
N GLN A 49 10.12 -22.52 6.95
CA GLN A 49 9.61 -23.87 7.12
C GLN A 49 8.56 -23.96 8.24
N GLU A 50 8.37 -22.89 9.02
CA GLU A 50 7.44 -22.86 10.14
C GLU A 50 5.99 -22.61 9.68
N ILE A 51 5.10 -23.56 9.98
CA ILE A 51 3.69 -23.53 9.55
C ILE A 51 2.87 -22.45 10.27
N PHE A 52 3.29 -22.01 11.46
CA PHE A 52 2.56 -21.04 12.28
C PHE A 52 2.65 -19.59 11.78
N GLU A 53 3.43 -19.33 10.72
CA GLU A 53 3.74 -17.97 10.29
C GLU A 53 2.77 -17.40 9.25
N ALA A 54 1.81 -18.17 8.77
CA ALA A 54 0.89 -17.72 7.72
C ALA A 54 0.17 -16.40 8.06
N SER A 55 -0.25 -16.24 9.32
CA SER A 55 -0.92 -15.02 9.79
C SER A 55 0.00 -13.79 9.82
N LYS A 56 1.33 -13.98 9.94
CA LYS A 56 2.32 -12.91 9.90
C LYS A 56 2.41 -12.26 8.52
N LEU A 57 1.87 -12.88 7.46
CA LEU A 57 1.76 -12.22 6.15
C LEU A 57 0.79 -11.04 6.15
N HIS A 58 -0.17 -11.02 7.07
CA HIS A 58 -1.30 -10.08 7.01
C HIS A 58 -0.85 -8.62 7.06
N GLU A 59 -0.06 -8.26 8.07
CA GLU A 59 0.45 -6.90 8.27
C GLU A 59 1.31 -6.42 7.09
N PRO A 60 2.42 -7.10 6.72
CA PRO A 60 3.28 -6.62 5.64
C PRO A 60 2.57 -6.62 4.28
N SER A 61 1.58 -7.51 4.08
CA SER A 61 0.76 -7.49 2.87
C SER A 61 -0.19 -6.29 2.81
N ALA A 62 -0.86 -5.97 3.92
CA ALA A 62 -1.75 -4.80 4.02
C ALA A 62 -0.96 -3.47 3.92
N GLU A 63 0.23 -3.41 4.52
CA GLU A 63 1.14 -2.27 4.39
C GLU A 63 1.60 -2.07 2.94
N CYS A 64 1.99 -3.16 2.25
CA CYS A 64 2.33 -3.12 0.83
C CYS A 64 1.17 -2.60 -0.01
N PHE A 65 -0.04 -3.14 0.19
CA PHE A 65 -1.24 -2.70 -0.54
C PHE A 65 -1.52 -1.21 -0.33
N THR A 66 -1.45 -0.75 0.92
CA THR A 66 -1.72 0.65 1.28
C THR A 66 -0.68 1.60 0.70
N ASN A 67 0.61 1.31 0.88
CA ASN A 67 1.69 2.15 0.37
C ASN A 67 1.76 2.14 -1.17
N TYR A 68 1.41 1.02 -1.81
CA TYR A 68 1.40 0.94 -3.26
C TYR A 68 0.28 1.81 -3.85
N ASN A 69 -0.93 1.75 -3.28
CA ASN A 69 -2.02 2.66 -3.66
C ASN A 69 -1.67 4.13 -3.43
N LYS A 70 -1.04 4.45 -2.31
CA LYS A 70 -0.53 5.80 -2.04
C LYS A 70 0.49 6.22 -3.10
N GLY A 71 1.43 5.35 -3.46
CA GLY A 71 2.39 5.60 -4.54
C GLY A 71 1.70 5.82 -5.88
N LEU A 72 0.71 5.00 -6.24
CA LEU A 72 -0.05 5.17 -7.47
C LEU A 72 -0.75 6.52 -7.53
N SER A 73 -1.32 7.00 -6.42
CA SER A 73 -1.94 8.33 -6.36
C SER A 73 -0.96 9.49 -6.57
N MET A 74 0.33 9.24 -6.40
CA MET A 74 1.41 10.22 -6.62
C MET A 74 2.00 10.13 -8.04
N CYS A 75 1.49 9.24 -8.89
CA CYS A 75 1.93 9.08 -10.26
C CYS A 75 1.14 9.97 -11.22
N ASN A 76 1.61 11.22 -11.38
CA ASN A 76 1.03 12.18 -12.32
C ASN A 76 1.41 11.88 -13.78
N ASN A 77 2.60 11.30 -14.01
CA ASN A 77 3.08 10.87 -15.31
C ASN A 77 3.78 9.51 -15.19
N LYS A 78 3.39 8.53 -16.02
CA LYS A 78 3.98 7.17 -16.01
C LYS A 78 5.47 7.16 -16.34
N GLU A 79 5.98 8.18 -17.03
CA GLU A 79 7.40 8.28 -17.39
C GLU A 79 8.29 8.79 -16.26
N GLU A 80 7.68 9.31 -15.19
CA GLU A 80 8.40 9.78 -14.02
C GLU A 80 9.18 8.63 -13.37
N LYS A 81 10.42 8.91 -12.95
CA LYS A 81 11.32 7.91 -12.35
C LYS A 81 10.67 7.15 -11.20
N PHE A 82 9.92 7.85 -10.34
CA PHE A 82 9.19 7.22 -9.23
C PHE A 82 8.16 6.20 -9.71
N CYS A 83 7.38 6.51 -10.74
CA CYS A 83 6.37 5.62 -11.29
C CYS A 83 6.98 4.40 -11.97
N LYS A 84 8.11 4.56 -12.66
CA LYS A 84 8.88 3.43 -13.21
C LYS A 84 9.36 2.49 -12.10
N LEU A 85 9.85 3.05 -10.98
CA LEU A 85 10.26 2.26 -9.82
C LEU A 85 9.08 1.53 -9.17
N LEU A 86 7.91 2.17 -9.11
CA LEU A 86 6.70 1.56 -8.57
C LEU A 86 6.18 0.40 -9.45
N GLU A 87 6.25 0.52 -10.78
CA GLU A 87 5.93 -0.58 -11.71
C GLU A 87 6.94 -1.74 -11.62
N ASN A 88 8.22 -1.43 -11.45
CA ASN A 88 9.23 -2.44 -11.19
C ASN A 88 8.94 -3.18 -9.87
N PHE A 89 8.59 -2.45 -8.81
CA PHE A 89 8.16 -3.04 -7.55
C PHE A 89 6.96 -3.98 -7.74
N LYS A 90 5.93 -3.56 -8.50
CA LYS A 90 4.77 -4.42 -8.79
C LYS A 90 5.19 -5.74 -9.43
N THR A 91 6.11 -5.68 -10.39
CA THR A 91 6.65 -6.86 -11.08
C THR A 91 7.36 -7.80 -10.11
N GLU A 92 8.17 -7.26 -9.21
CA GLU A 92 8.84 -8.05 -8.18
C GLU A 92 7.87 -8.61 -7.13
N TYR A 93 6.85 -7.86 -6.73
CA TYR A 93 5.81 -8.31 -5.80
C TYR A 93 5.02 -9.50 -6.34
N ARG A 94 4.69 -9.50 -7.63
CA ARG A 94 3.98 -10.60 -8.31
C ARG A 94 4.73 -11.94 -8.24
N LYS A 95 6.06 -11.92 -8.06
CA LYS A 95 6.84 -13.16 -7.86
C LYS A 95 6.46 -13.89 -6.56
N LEU A 96 5.85 -13.20 -5.59
CA LEU A 96 5.33 -13.82 -4.37
C LEU A 96 4.04 -14.62 -4.61
N TYR A 97 3.28 -14.32 -5.67
CA TYR A 97 1.97 -14.96 -5.92
C TYR A 97 2.07 -16.48 -6.04
N PRO A 98 2.93 -17.06 -6.90
CA PRO A 98 3.07 -18.52 -6.97
C PRO A 98 3.62 -19.12 -5.68
N MET A 99 4.39 -18.38 -4.87
CA MET A 99 4.90 -18.86 -3.57
C MET A 99 3.75 -19.00 -2.56
N VAL A 100 2.87 -17.99 -2.48
CA VAL A 100 1.66 -18.01 -1.65
C VAL A 100 0.74 -19.14 -2.10
N GLU A 101 0.50 -19.27 -3.41
CA GLU A 101 -0.35 -20.32 -3.98
C GLU A 101 0.18 -21.73 -3.65
N LYS A 102 1.50 -21.94 -3.74
CA LYS A 102 2.14 -23.22 -3.37
C LYS A 102 1.97 -23.57 -1.89
N LYS A 103 1.96 -22.57 -1.00
CA LYS A 103 1.68 -22.77 0.44
C LYS A 103 0.20 -23.04 0.73
N GLY A 104 -0.69 -22.68 -0.19
CA GLY A 104 -2.13 -23.01 -0.14
C GLY A 104 -2.99 -21.97 0.57
N SER A 105 -4.29 -22.30 0.69
CA SER A 105 -5.33 -21.36 1.15
C SER A 105 -5.10 -20.78 2.55
N GLY A 106 -4.38 -21.51 3.41
CA GLY A 106 -3.99 -21.05 4.74
C GLY A 106 -3.13 -19.78 4.72
N TYR A 107 -2.32 -19.59 3.69
CA TYR A 107 -1.50 -18.39 3.46
C TYR A 107 -2.24 -17.38 2.57
N SER A 108 -2.92 -17.83 1.52
CA SER A 108 -3.62 -16.93 0.58
C SER A 108 -4.63 -16.00 1.26
N LYS A 109 -5.29 -16.45 2.32
CA LYS A 109 -6.26 -15.62 3.07
C LYS A 109 -5.64 -14.42 3.80
N PHE A 110 -4.32 -14.44 4.03
CA PHE A 110 -3.58 -13.36 4.68
C PHE A 110 -2.79 -12.50 3.69
N PHE A 111 -2.81 -12.85 2.40
CA PHE A 111 -2.03 -12.15 1.38
C PHE A 111 -2.95 -11.36 0.43
N GLN A 112 -2.72 -10.05 0.37
CA GLN A 112 -3.37 -9.11 -0.54
C GLN A 112 -2.55 -8.95 -1.83
N ARG A 113 -3.22 -9.11 -2.97
CA ARG A 113 -2.65 -8.78 -4.29
C ARG A 113 -2.69 -7.27 -4.52
N LEU A 114 -1.75 -6.76 -5.31
CA LEU A 114 -1.73 -5.36 -5.68
C LEU A 114 -2.85 -5.02 -6.68
N PRO A 115 -3.37 -3.77 -6.69
CA PRO A 115 -4.35 -3.29 -7.67
C PRO A 115 -3.90 -3.48 -9.13
N GLY A 116 -4.88 -3.65 -10.03
CA GLY A 116 -4.63 -3.85 -11.47
C GLY A 116 -4.15 -5.25 -11.83
N ASP A 117 -4.36 -6.23 -10.95
CA ASP A 117 -4.15 -7.67 -11.16
C ASP A 117 -5.48 -8.42 -11.32
N GLU A 118 -6.46 -7.80 -11.99
CA GLU A 118 -7.79 -8.38 -12.19
C GLU A 118 -7.76 -9.62 -13.09
N LYS A 119 -7.52 -10.76 -12.45
CA LYS A 119 -8.11 -12.08 -12.70
C LYS A 119 -7.81 -12.98 -11.49
N SER A 120 -8.66 -12.95 -10.47
CA SER A 120 -8.91 -14.12 -9.62
C SER A 120 -10.12 -13.87 -8.73
N ASN A 121 -11.06 -14.81 -8.77
CA ASN A 121 -12.34 -14.85 -8.06
C ASN A 121 -12.17 -15.04 -6.54
N MET A 122 -11.43 -14.14 -5.88
CA MET A 122 -11.40 -14.05 -4.43
C MET A 122 -12.05 -12.73 -4.04
N ILE A 123 -13.25 -12.86 -3.49
CA ILE A 123 -14.09 -11.77 -2.99
C ILE A 123 -13.23 -10.93 -2.04
N SER A 124 -12.81 -9.75 -2.51
CA SER A 124 -12.24 -8.71 -1.67
C SER A 124 -13.38 -8.13 -0.83
N THR A 125 -13.68 -8.78 0.29
CA THR A 125 -14.43 -8.16 1.39
C THR A 125 -13.45 -7.38 2.26
N ALA A 126 -12.82 -6.37 1.68
CA ALA A 126 -12.24 -5.26 2.43
C ALA A 126 -13.16 -4.05 2.27
N VAL A 127 -14.41 -4.19 2.74
CA VAL A 127 -15.19 -3.03 3.19
C VAL A 127 -14.68 -2.72 4.60
N THR A 128 -13.49 -2.14 4.69
CA THR A 128 -13.14 -1.28 5.82
C THR A 128 -13.34 0.16 5.37
N GLY A 129 -14.53 0.42 4.83
CA GLY A 129 -15.12 1.74 4.91
C GLY A 129 -15.37 2.01 6.38
N THR A 130 -14.77 3.07 6.91
CA THR A 130 -15.24 3.74 8.12
C THR A 130 -16.76 3.80 8.05
N VAL A 131 -17.44 3.02 8.90
CA VAL A 131 -18.90 3.08 9.03
C VAL A 131 -19.23 4.36 9.77
N VAL A 132 -19.20 5.47 9.03
CA VAL A 132 -19.82 6.72 9.43
C VAL A 132 -20.57 7.24 8.21
N GLY A 133 -21.85 6.88 8.13
CA GLY A 133 -22.84 7.69 7.42
C GLY A 133 -23.09 7.36 5.95
N LEU A 134 -23.46 6.13 5.60
CA LEU A 134 -24.36 5.91 4.47
C LEU A 134 -25.67 5.34 5.00
N ILE A 135 -26.55 6.26 5.43
CA ILE A 135 -27.96 5.96 5.63
C ILE A 135 -28.52 5.55 4.25
N PRO A 136 -29.12 4.37 4.10
CA PRO A 136 -29.83 4.04 2.88
C PRO A 136 -31.00 5.03 2.73
N LEU A 137 -30.92 5.92 1.74
CA LEU A 137 -31.97 6.88 1.36
C LEU A 137 -33.30 6.20 0.96
N LEU A 138 -33.34 4.87 0.92
CA LEU A 138 -34.54 4.08 0.62
C LEU A 138 -35.67 4.33 1.64
N GLY A 139 -35.35 4.63 2.90
CA GLY A 139 -36.38 4.96 3.91
C GLY A 139 -37.02 6.34 3.73
N VAL A 140 -36.36 7.27 3.03
CA VAL A 140 -36.88 8.62 2.78
C VAL A 140 -37.87 8.63 1.62
N LEU A 141 -37.65 7.80 0.59
CA LEU A 141 -38.55 7.73 -0.55
C LEU A 141 -39.94 7.17 -0.16
N TYR A 142 -40.01 6.16 0.72
CA TYR A 142 -41.30 5.60 1.15
C TYR A 142 -42.19 6.67 1.82
N LYS A 143 -41.59 7.54 2.65
CA LYS A 143 -42.29 8.63 3.34
C LYS A 143 -42.77 9.74 2.39
N VAL A 144 -42.15 9.91 1.22
CA VAL A 144 -42.57 10.90 0.21
C VAL A 144 -43.71 10.36 -0.66
N THR A 145 -43.80 9.05 -0.88
CA THR A 145 -44.92 8.43 -1.62
C THR A 145 -46.26 8.47 -0.87
N GLU A 146 -46.26 8.35 0.47
CA GLU A 146 -47.51 8.48 1.26
C GLU A 146 -48.09 9.89 1.25
N LEU A 147 -47.28 10.92 1.02
CA LEU A 147 -47.72 12.32 1.05
C LEU A 147 -48.33 12.83 -0.27
N ASN A 148 -48.33 12.03 -1.34
CA ASN A 148 -48.86 12.42 -2.65
C ASN A 148 -50.05 11.58 -3.14
N ILE A 149 -50.61 10.70 -2.31
CA ILE A 149 -51.93 10.11 -2.60
C ILE A 149 -52.98 10.98 -1.89
N LYS A 150 -53.37 12.07 -2.56
CA LYS A 150 -54.68 12.70 -2.31
C LYS A 150 -55.74 11.89 -3.07
N ILE A 151 -56.79 11.56 -2.31
CA ILE A 151 -58.05 10.89 -2.68
C ILE A 151 -58.62 11.41 -4.00
#